data_AF-A0A1J3FXN1-F1
#
_entry.id   AF-A0A1J3FXN1-F1
#
_cell.length_a   1.000
_cell.length_b   1.000
_cell.length_c   1.000
_cell.angle_alpha   90.00
_cell.angle_beta   90.00
_cell.angle_gamma   90.00
#
_symmetry.space_group_name_H-M   'P 1'
#
loop_
_entity.id
_entity.type
_entity.pdbx_description
1 polymer ?
#
loop_
_entity_poly.entity_id
_entity_poly.type
_entity_poly.pdbx_seq_one_letter_code
_entity_poly.pdbx_strand_id
1 'polypeptide(L)'
;LAVNMVPFPRLHFFMPGFAPLTSRGSQQYRALTVPELTQQMFDAKNMMAACDPRHGRYLTVAAIFRGRMSMKEVDEQMLNVQNKNSSYFVEWIPNNVKTAVCDIPPRGLKMSATFIGNSTAIQELFKRVSEQFTAMFRRKAFLHWYTGEGMDEMEFTEAESNMNDLVSEYQQYQDATADEEGETGEEEAEQA
;
A
#
# COMPACT_ATOMS: atom_id res chain seq x y z
N LEU A 1 -9.12 -8.58 8.68
CA LEU A 1 -8.23 -7.62 7.96
C LEU A 1 -7.92 -8.11 6.56
N ALA A 2 -7.37 -9.31 6.37
CA ALA A 2 -7.00 -9.84 5.04
C ALA A 2 -8.15 -9.79 4.01
N VAL A 3 -9.35 -10.28 4.35
CA VAL A 3 -10.53 -10.28 3.46
C VAL A 3 -10.92 -8.88 2.96
N ASN A 4 -10.69 -7.84 3.77
CA ASN A 4 -11.05 -6.47 3.39
C ASN A 4 -9.93 -5.72 2.66
N MET A 5 -8.69 -6.24 2.71
CA MET A 5 -7.50 -5.54 2.23
C MET A 5 -6.91 -6.18 0.97
N VAL A 6 -7.22 -7.45 0.70
CA VAL A 6 -6.66 -8.23 -0.40
C VAL A 6 -7.79 -8.59 -1.37
N PRO A 7 -8.04 -7.77 -2.40
CA PRO A 7 -9.01 -8.10 -3.44
C PRO A 7 -8.51 -9.25 -4.33
N PHE A 8 -7.20 -9.31 -4.59
CA PHE A 8 -6.57 -10.33 -5.43
C PHE A 8 -5.46 -11.07 -4.67
N PRO A 9 -5.36 -12.40 -4.77
CA PRO A 9 -4.41 -13.19 -3.98
C PRO A 9 -2.94 -12.76 -4.11
N ARG A 10 -2.50 -12.35 -5.30
CA ARG A 10 -1.11 -11.92 -5.56
C ARG A 10 -0.83 -10.50 -5.07
N LEU A 11 -1.85 -9.64 -5.00
CA LEU A 11 -1.72 -8.22 -4.64
C LEU A 11 -1.94 -7.99 -3.15
N HIS A 12 -1.09 -8.60 -2.33
CA HIS A 12 -1.17 -8.54 -0.86
C HIS A 12 0.00 -7.77 -0.22
N PHE A 13 0.76 -7.01 -1.00
CA PHE A 13 1.83 -6.15 -0.49
C PHE A 13 1.28 -4.79 -0.07
N PHE A 14 1.41 -4.47 1.21
CA PHE A 14 0.89 -3.22 1.77
C PHE A 14 1.97 -2.15 1.89
N MET A 15 1.53 -0.90 1.77
CA MET A 15 2.27 0.30 2.14
C MET A 15 1.81 0.74 3.53
N PRO A 16 2.56 0.40 4.60
CA PRO A 16 2.25 0.89 5.93
C PRO A 16 2.69 2.35 6.05
N GLY A 17 1.91 3.12 6.82
CA GLY A 17 2.24 4.48 7.21
C GLY A 17 1.91 4.70 8.68
N PHE A 18 2.53 5.72 9.28
CA PHE A 18 2.26 6.06 10.66
C PHE A 18 2.24 7.58 10.85
N ALA A 19 1.28 8.05 11.63
CA ALA A 19 1.19 9.44 12.05
C ALA A 19 0.93 9.51 13.57
N PRO A 20 1.58 10.42 14.29
CA PRO A 20 2.55 11.39 13.81
C PRO A 20 3.98 10.84 13.82
N LEU A 21 4.80 11.23 12.84
CA LEU A 21 6.25 11.07 12.90
C LEU A 21 6.86 12.29 13.60
N THR A 22 7.18 12.15 14.88
CA THR A 22 7.80 13.21 15.68
C THR A 22 9.15 12.75 16.22
N SER A 23 10.14 13.65 16.14
CA SER A 23 11.38 13.49 16.88
C SER A 23 11.13 13.62 18.39
N ARG A 24 11.95 12.95 19.20
CA ARG A 24 11.85 12.92 20.67
C ARG A 24 11.77 14.32 21.30
N GLY A 25 12.44 15.32 20.71
CA GLY A 25 12.45 16.70 21.21
C GLY A 25 11.25 17.57 20.79
N SER A 26 10.59 17.23 19.68
CA SER A 26 9.52 18.06 19.10
C SER A 26 8.12 17.65 19.53
N GLN A 27 8.00 16.55 20.28
CA GLN A 27 6.74 15.92 20.65
C GLN A 27 5.86 16.79 21.57
N GLN A 28 6.46 17.65 22.39
CA GLN A 28 5.73 18.52 23.32
C GLN A 28 5.12 19.76 22.65
N TYR A 29 5.64 20.16 21.49
CA TYR A 29 5.27 21.42 20.82
C TYR A 29 4.25 21.24 19.70
N ARG A 30 3.90 19.99 19.35
CA ARG A 30 2.95 19.70 18.28
C ARG A 30 1.57 19.41 18.89
N ALA A 31 0.63 20.32 18.66
CA ALA A 31 -0.77 19.96 18.80
C ALA A 31 -1.07 18.87 17.76
N LEU A 32 -1.75 17.82 18.18
CA LEU A 32 -2.19 16.74 17.31
C LEU A 32 -3.70 16.77 17.33
N THR A 33 -4.30 16.93 16.17
CA THR A 33 -5.75 16.88 15.94
C THR A 33 -6.09 15.76 14.95
N VAL A 34 -7.35 15.32 14.92
CA VAL A 34 -7.80 14.29 13.97
C VAL A 34 -7.55 14.72 12.51
N PRO A 35 -7.87 15.96 12.07
CA PRO A 35 -7.58 16.40 10.70
C PRO A 35 -6.10 16.37 10.35
N GLU A 36 -5.22 16.79 11.27
CA GLU A 36 -3.76 16.75 11.05
C GLU A 36 -3.23 15.31 10.96
N LEU A 37 -3.76 14.40 11.78
CA LEU A 37 -3.42 12.98 11.71
C LEU A 37 -3.84 12.40 10.35
N THR A 38 -5.07 12.66 9.92
CA THR A 38 -5.58 12.19 8.63
C THR A 38 -4.77 12.76 7.48
N GLN A 39 -4.43 14.05 7.49
CA GLN A 39 -3.60 14.65 6.45
C GLN A 39 -2.19 14.05 6.40
N GLN A 40 -1.55 13.88 7.57
CA GLN A 40 -0.22 13.25 7.65
C GLN A 40 -0.24 11.79 7.23
N MET A 41 -1.34 11.07 7.48
CA MET A 41 -1.49 9.67 7.14
C MET A 41 -1.42 9.40 5.62
N PHE A 42 -1.95 10.33 4.82
CA PHE A 42 -1.92 10.26 3.35
C PHE A 42 -0.75 11.05 2.72
N ASP A 43 0.16 11.60 3.53
CA ASP A 43 1.38 12.24 3.02
C ASP A 43 2.42 11.18 2.64
N ALA A 44 3.03 11.32 1.45
CA ALA A 44 4.05 10.40 0.96
C ALA A 44 5.25 10.30 1.91
N LYS A 45 5.55 11.37 2.64
CA LYS A 45 6.67 11.44 3.62
C LYS A 45 6.46 10.55 4.85
N ASN A 46 5.21 10.16 5.14
CA ASN A 46 4.86 9.36 6.30
C ASN A 46 4.68 7.87 5.96
N MET A 47 4.87 7.50 4.70
CA MET A 47 4.90 6.11 4.26
C MET A 47 6.22 5.47 4.68
N MET A 48 6.14 4.23 5.16
CA MET A 48 7.30 3.41 5.50
C MET A 48 7.84 2.63 4.29
N ALA A 49 7.08 2.62 3.19
CA ALA A 49 7.54 2.15 1.89
C ALA A 49 8.02 3.35 1.06
N ALA A 50 9.21 3.22 0.46
CA ALA A 50 9.79 4.24 -0.40
C ALA A 50 9.16 4.21 -1.81
N CYS A 51 7.88 4.59 -1.88
CA CYS A 51 7.09 4.81 -3.10
C CYS A 51 6.22 6.06 -2.92
N ASP A 52 5.92 6.78 -3.99
CA ASP A 52 4.95 7.89 -3.93
C ASP A 52 3.53 7.36 -4.21
N PRO A 53 2.59 7.42 -3.24
CA PRO A 53 1.22 6.96 -3.45
C PRO A 53 0.47 7.71 -4.55
N ARG A 54 0.95 8.90 -4.96
CA ARG A 54 0.33 9.71 -6.03
C ARG A 54 0.62 9.18 -7.43
N HIS A 55 1.61 8.31 -7.60
CA HIS A 55 1.90 7.67 -8.89
C HIS A 55 1.03 6.44 -9.16
N GLY A 56 0.16 6.08 -8.22
CA GLY A 56 -0.76 4.96 -8.37
C GLY A 56 -2.14 5.26 -7.82
N ARG A 57 -2.92 4.19 -7.66
CA ARG A 57 -4.25 4.22 -7.06
C ARG A 57 -4.32 3.29 -5.85
N TYR A 58 -5.17 3.61 -4.90
CA TYR A 58 -5.47 2.77 -3.76
C TYR A 58 -6.58 1.78 -4.11
N LEU A 59 -6.25 0.49 -4.01
CA LEU A 59 -7.21 -0.60 -4.10
C LEU A 59 -8.04 -0.66 -2.81
N THR A 60 -7.35 -0.73 -1.67
CA THR A 60 -7.98 -0.79 -0.35
C THR A 60 -7.15 -0.01 0.65
N VAL A 61 -7.80 0.55 1.66
CA VAL A 61 -7.15 1.31 2.74
C VAL A 61 -7.74 0.90 4.07
N ALA A 62 -6.89 0.64 5.05
CA ALA A 62 -7.26 0.55 6.45
C ALA A 62 -6.55 1.65 7.26
N ALA A 63 -7.33 2.43 8.00
CA ALA A 63 -6.87 3.46 8.89
C ALA A 63 -7.24 3.11 10.34
N ILE A 64 -6.25 2.96 11.21
CA ILE A 64 -6.42 2.60 12.62
C ILE A 64 -6.02 3.80 13.47
N PHE A 65 -7.01 4.50 13.99
CA PHE A 65 -6.83 5.58 14.93
C PHE A 65 -6.76 5.05 16.36
N ARG A 66 -5.85 5.60 17.16
CA ARG A 66 -5.67 5.25 18.58
C ARG A 66 -5.67 6.49 19.45
N GLY A 67 -6.34 6.43 20.59
CA GLY A 67 -6.52 7.53 21.54
C GLY A 67 -7.97 7.98 21.64
N ARG A 68 -8.27 8.80 22.65
CA ARG A 68 -9.62 9.33 22.87
C ARG A 68 -9.93 10.42 21.85
N MET A 69 -10.81 10.11 20.90
CA MET A 69 -11.25 11.03 19.84
C MET A 69 -12.71 10.78 19.46
N SER A 70 -13.32 11.74 18.77
CA SER A 70 -14.69 11.61 18.29
C SER A 70 -14.73 10.75 17.03
N MET A 71 -15.47 9.64 17.05
CA MET A 71 -15.65 8.78 15.86
C MET A 71 -16.25 9.57 14.70
N LYS A 72 -17.21 10.46 14.99
CA LYS A 72 -17.82 11.34 13.99
C LYS A 72 -16.78 12.20 13.25
N GLU A 73 -15.83 12.77 13.98
CA GLU A 73 -14.79 13.61 13.39
C GLU A 73 -13.84 12.78 12.51
N VAL A 74 -13.49 11.56 12.95
CA VAL A 74 -12.68 10.62 12.15
C VAL A 74 -13.36 10.30 10.82
N ASP A 75 -14.64 9.93 10.87
CA ASP A 75 -15.39 9.55 9.67
C ASP A 75 -15.56 10.73 8.71
N GLU A 76 -15.85 11.94 9.21
CA GLU A 76 -15.92 13.16 8.42
C GLU A 76 -14.58 13.48 7.72
N GLN A 77 -13.45 13.36 8.43
CA GLN A 77 -12.14 13.62 7.85
C GLN A 77 -11.75 12.57 6.80
N MET A 78 -12.08 11.30 7.02
CA MET A 78 -11.78 10.23 6.07
C MET A 78 -12.62 10.33 4.80
N LEU A 79 -13.89 10.74 4.93
CA LEU A 79 -14.75 11.04 3.77
C LEU A 79 -14.26 12.27 3.00
N ASN A 80 -13.82 13.31 3.71
CA ASN A 80 -13.26 14.52 3.09
C ASN A 80 -12.01 14.22 2.25
N VAL A 81 -11.12 13.35 2.73
CA VAL A 81 -9.94 12.92 1.96
C VAL A 81 -10.34 12.14 0.72
N GLN A 82 -11.26 11.17 0.85
CA GLN A 82 -11.75 10.40 -0.30
C GLN A 82 -12.36 11.30 -1.38
N ASN A 83 -13.20 12.26 -0.99
CA ASN A 83 -13.84 13.17 -1.93
C ASN A 83 -12.85 14.12 -2.62
N LYS A 84 -11.83 14.62 -1.90
CA LYS A 84 -10.81 15.50 -2.48
C LYS A 84 -9.87 14.78 -3.43
N ASN A 85 -9.59 13.51 -3.15
CA ASN A 85 -8.57 12.71 -3.81
C ASN A 85 -9.18 11.53 -4.57
N SER A 86 -10.43 11.64 -5.03
CA SER A 86 -11.20 10.53 -5.60
C SER A 86 -10.47 9.84 -6.77
N SER A 87 -9.69 10.58 -7.57
CA SER A 87 -8.89 10.03 -8.66
C SER A 87 -7.77 9.08 -8.23
N TYR A 88 -7.34 9.14 -6.97
CA TYR A 88 -6.34 8.25 -6.39
C TYR A 88 -6.95 7.02 -5.73
N PHE A 89 -8.28 6.94 -5.64
CA PHE A 89 -8.99 5.75 -5.17
C PHE A 89 -9.60 5.04 -6.37
N VAL A 90 -9.54 3.72 -6.34
CA VAL A 90 -10.20 2.91 -7.35
C VAL A 90 -11.71 3.02 -7.20
N GLU A 91 -12.41 3.24 -8.32
CA GLU A 91 -13.86 3.46 -8.37
C GLU A 91 -14.69 2.17 -8.35
N TRP A 92 -14.17 1.08 -8.91
CA TRP A 92 -14.86 -0.21 -9.02
C TRP A 92 -14.89 -1.00 -7.71
N ILE A 93 -14.08 -0.63 -6.71
CA ILE A 93 -14.19 -1.14 -5.32
C ILE A 93 -14.99 -0.13 -4.47
N PRO A 94 -16.29 -0.33 -4.26
CA PRO A 94 -17.06 0.57 -3.41
C PRO A 94 -16.60 0.47 -1.95
N ASN A 95 -16.55 1.61 -1.25
CA ASN A 95 -16.23 1.69 0.18
C ASN A 95 -14.90 1.01 0.55
N ASN A 96 -13.86 1.22 -0.26
CA ASN A 96 -12.53 0.63 -0.13
C ASN A 96 -11.70 1.13 1.08
N VAL A 97 -12.15 2.20 1.75
CA VAL A 97 -11.53 2.73 2.96
C VAL A 97 -12.25 2.22 4.21
N LYS A 98 -11.53 1.55 5.10
CA LYS A 98 -12.02 1.10 6.40
C LYS A 98 -11.31 1.84 7.53
N THR A 99 -12.10 2.36 8.46
CA THR A 99 -11.62 3.06 9.65
C THR A 99 -11.85 2.19 10.88
N ALA A 100 -10.91 2.24 11.82
CA ALA A 100 -11.03 1.63 13.14
C ALA A 100 -10.52 2.60 14.20
N VAL A 101 -11.20 2.66 15.34
CA VAL A 101 -10.82 3.52 16.47
C VAL A 101 -10.57 2.65 17.69
N CYS A 102 -9.44 2.87 18.36
CA CYS A 102 -9.06 2.19 19.60
C CYS A 102 -8.81 3.22 20.71
N ASP A 103 -9.49 3.09 21.84
CA ASP A 103 -9.38 4.06 22.94
C ASP A 103 -8.00 4.10 23.62
N ILE A 104 -7.19 3.04 23.45
CA ILE A 104 -5.90 2.89 24.12
C ILE A 104 -4.78 3.39 23.19
N PRO A 105 -4.17 4.58 23.46
CA PRO A 105 -3.09 5.11 22.65
C PRO A 105 -1.76 4.37 22.93
N PRO A 106 -0.77 4.46 22.01
CA PRO A 106 0.56 3.91 22.22
C PRO A 106 1.35 4.72 23.27
N ARG A 107 2.40 4.12 23.81
CA ARG A 107 3.23 4.76 24.85
C ARG A 107 3.86 6.05 24.32
N GLY A 108 3.70 7.14 25.10
CA GLY A 108 4.26 8.45 24.80
C GLY A 108 3.36 9.36 23.96
N LEU A 109 2.34 8.84 23.28
CA LEU A 109 1.43 9.65 22.45
C LEU A 109 0.03 9.69 23.05
N LYS A 110 -0.66 10.82 22.89
CA LYS A 110 -2.08 10.94 23.26
C LYS A 110 -3.00 10.41 22.16
N MET A 111 -2.59 10.62 20.90
CA MET A 111 -3.29 10.15 19.71
C MET A 111 -2.28 9.71 18.64
N SER A 112 -2.66 8.73 17.83
CA SER A 112 -1.91 8.27 16.67
C SER A 112 -2.84 7.68 15.61
N ALA A 113 -2.39 7.63 14.36
CA ALA A 113 -3.05 6.92 13.28
C ALA A 113 -2.04 5.99 12.60
N THR A 114 -2.44 4.75 12.37
CA THR A 114 -1.69 3.79 11.57
C THR A 114 -2.42 3.59 10.25
N PHE A 115 -1.69 3.71 9.16
CA PHE A 115 -2.17 3.50 7.81
C PHE A 115 -1.70 2.16 7.28
N ILE A 116 -2.58 1.46 6.59
CA ILE A 116 -2.24 0.30 5.79
C ILE A 116 -2.95 0.50 4.45
N GLY A 117 -2.20 0.84 3.41
CA GLY A 117 -2.73 0.99 2.06
C GLY A 117 -2.31 -0.19 1.18
N ASN A 118 -3.25 -0.77 0.45
CA ASN A 118 -2.94 -1.57 -0.72
C ASN A 118 -3.00 -0.64 -1.94
N SER A 119 -1.84 -0.25 -2.46
CA SER A 119 -1.72 0.70 -3.56
C SER A 119 -0.89 0.11 -4.68
N THR A 120 -1.28 0.40 -5.92
CA THR A 120 -0.52 0.03 -7.11
C THR A 120 0.85 0.70 -7.17
N ALA A 121 1.07 1.80 -6.44
CA ALA A 121 2.36 2.48 -6.35
C ALA A 121 3.47 1.61 -5.74
N ILE A 122 3.13 0.51 -5.05
CA ILE A 122 4.13 -0.45 -4.54
C ILE A 122 5.00 -1.04 -5.65
N GLN A 123 4.51 -1.03 -6.89
CA GLN A 123 5.27 -1.46 -8.06
C GLN A 123 6.63 -0.74 -8.21
N GLU A 124 6.77 0.50 -7.74
CA GLU A 124 8.04 1.24 -7.79
C GLU A 124 9.13 0.56 -6.96
N LEU A 125 8.75 -0.01 -5.81
CA LEU A 125 9.68 -0.75 -4.95
C LEU A 125 10.17 -2.00 -5.66
N PHE A 126 9.27 -2.74 -6.28
CA PHE A 126 9.61 -3.94 -7.05
C PHE A 126 10.44 -3.62 -8.29
N LYS A 127 10.10 -2.57 -9.04
CA LYS A 127 10.90 -2.09 -10.19
C LYS A 127 12.34 -1.77 -9.77
N ARG A 128 12.53 -1.10 -8.63
CA ARG A 128 13.87 -0.77 -8.11
C ARG A 128 14.68 -2.02 -7.73
N VAL A 129 14.04 -3.01 -7.10
CA VAL A 129 14.70 -4.28 -6.75
C VAL A 129 15.03 -5.07 -8.02
N SER A 130 14.09 -5.14 -8.97
CA SER A 130 14.27 -5.79 -10.27
C SER A 130 15.46 -5.21 -11.03
N GLU A 131 15.56 -3.88 -11.16
CA GLU A 131 16.68 -3.24 -11.84
C GLU A 131 18.05 -3.58 -11.21
N GLN A 132 18.14 -3.56 -9.88
CA GLN A 132 19.36 -3.92 -9.16
C GLN A 132 19.70 -5.41 -9.34
N PHE A 133 18.69 -6.27 -9.27
CA PHE A 133 18.83 -7.70 -9.49
C PHE A 133 19.34 -7.98 -10.90
N THR A 134 18.68 -7.46 -11.93
CA THR A 134 19.08 -7.63 -13.34
C THR A 134 20.51 -7.14 -13.56
N ALA A 135 20.92 -6.01 -12.97
CA ALA A 135 22.27 -5.48 -13.11
C ALA A 135 23.35 -6.42 -12.52
N MET A 136 23.07 -7.08 -11.40
CA MET A 136 23.97 -8.05 -10.76
C MET A 136 23.96 -9.40 -11.50
N PHE A 137 22.77 -9.89 -11.84
CA PHE A 137 22.56 -11.19 -12.47
C PHE A 137 23.14 -11.24 -13.89
N ARG A 138 23.02 -10.17 -14.68
CA ARG A 138 23.66 -10.06 -16.01
C ARG A 138 25.17 -10.23 -15.97
N ARG A 139 25.82 -9.88 -14.84
CA ARG A 139 27.27 -10.04 -14.65
C ARG A 139 27.63 -11.36 -13.96
N LYS A 140 26.64 -12.18 -13.60
CA LYS A 140 26.78 -13.39 -12.78
C LYS A 140 27.57 -13.14 -11.49
N ALA A 141 27.47 -11.92 -10.94
CA ALA A 141 28.21 -11.53 -9.75
C ALA A 141 27.65 -12.26 -8.52
N PHE A 142 28.53 -12.86 -7.72
CA PHE A 142 28.19 -13.65 -6.51
C PHE A 142 27.31 -14.88 -6.74
N LEU A 143 27.06 -15.29 -7.99
CA LEU A 143 26.16 -16.41 -8.31
C LEU A 143 26.62 -17.75 -7.72
N HIS A 144 27.94 -17.97 -7.64
CA HIS A 144 28.54 -19.19 -7.10
C HIS A 144 28.20 -19.48 -5.63
N TRP A 145 27.84 -18.46 -4.84
CA TRP A 145 27.40 -18.66 -3.45
C TRP A 145 26.07 -19.39 -3.38
N TYR A 146 25.22 -19.23 -4.40
CA TYR A 146 23.91 -19.84 -4.46
C TYR A 146 23.95 -21.18 -5.19
N THR A 147 24.66 -21.25 -6.31
CA THR A 147 24.81 -22.51 -7.05
C THR A 147 25.65 -23.54 -6.29
N GLY A 148 26.56 -23.09 -5.42
CA GLY A 148 27.31 -23.95 -4.50
C GLY A 148 26.44 -24.65 -3.43
N GLU A 149 25.29 -24.08 -3.10
CA GLU A 149 24.31 -24.65 -2.16
C GLU A 149 23.25 -25.50 -2.88
N GLY A 150 23.36 -25.68 -4.20
CA GLY A 150 22.48 -26.54 -5.00
C GLY A 150 21.38 -25.81 -5.77
N MET A 151 21.39 -24.47 -5.81
CA MET A 151 20.45 -23.66 -6.59
C MET A 151 20.82 -23.66 -8.09
N ASP A 152 19.84 -23.73 -8.99
CA ASP A 152 20.08 -23.58 -10.44
C ASP A 152 19.97 -22.12 -10.89
N GLU A 153 20.74 -21.72 -11.91
CA GLU A 153 20.62 -20.40 -12.55
C GLU A 153 19.20 -20.17 -13.11
N MET A 154 18.49 -21.25 -13.48
CA MET A 154 17.11 -21.17 -13.97
C MET A 154 16.15 -20.62 -12.90
N GLU A 155 16.35 -20.96 -11.62
CA GLU A 155 15.51 -20.48 -10.52
C GLU A 155 15.59 -18.96 -10.34
N PHE A 156 16.75 -18.36 -10.65
CA PHE A 156 16.91 -16.90 -10.66
C PHE A 156 16.09 -16.25 -11.78
N THR A 157 16.05 -16.89 -12.94
CA THR A 157 15.30 -16.39 -14.10
C THR A 157 13.79 -16.51 -13.87
N GLU A 158 13.34 -17.59 -13.25
CA GLU A 158 11.94 -17.78 -12.84
C GLU A 158 11.52 -16.73 -11.81
N ALA A 159 12.36 -16.47 -10.81
CA ALA A 159 12.09 -15.43 -9.81
C ALA A 159 12.03 -14.02 -10.43
N GLU A 160 12.92 -13.70 -11.37
CA GLU A 160 12.90 -12.44 -12.11
C GLU A 160 11.61 -12.28 -12.93
N SER A 161 11.21 -13.35 -13.64
CA SER A 161 9.95 -13.38 -14.40
C SER A 161 8.74 -13.15 -13.49
N ASN A 162 8.64 -13.90 -12.39
CA ASN A 162 7.51 -13.79 -11.45
C ASN A 162 7.39 -12.39 -10.83
N MET A 163 8.52 -11.73 -10.56
CA MET A 163 8.53 -10.35 -10.06
C MET A 163 8.06 -9.35 -11.12
N ASN A 164 8.46 -9.53 -12.39
CA ASN A 164 8.00 -8.68 -13.49
C ASN A 164 6.51 -8.88 -13.80
N ASP A 165 6.01 -10.11 -13.66
CA ASP A 165 4.58 -10.41 -13.78
C ASP A 165 3.79 -9.70 -12.69
N LEU A 166 4.26 -9.74 -11.43
CA LEU A 166 3.63 -9.02 -10.32
C LEU A 166 3.58 -7.50 -10.57
N VAL A 167 4.67 -6.92 -11.08
CA VAL A 167 4.69 -5.50 -11.47
C VAL A 167 3.67 -5.20 -12.56
N SER A 168 3.53 -6.09 -13.54
CA SER A 168 2.58 -5.95 -14.64
C SER A 168 1.14 -6.05 -14.15
N GLU A 169 0.83 -6.95 -13.22
CA GLU A 169 -0.49 -7.03 -12.57
C GLU A 169 -0.84 -5.72 -11.86
N TYR A 170 0.09 -5.15 -11.08
CA TYR A 170 -0.15 -3.85 -10.43
C TYR A 170 -0.40 -2.72 -11.44
N GLN A 171 0.26 -2.75 -12.60
CA GLN A 171 0.05 -1.77 -13.66
C GLN A 171 -1.34 -1.94 -14.31
N GLN A 172 -1.76 -3.18 -14.58
CA GLN A 172 -3.08 -3.47 -15.14
C GLN A 172 -4.21 -2.88 -14.28
N TYR A 173 -4.21 -3.12 -12.97
CA TYR A 173 -5.25 -2.57 -12.08
C TYR A 173 -5.12 -1.07 -11.82
N GLN A 174 -3.96 -0.48 -12.07
CA GLN A 174 -3.80 0.96 -12.00
C GLN A 174 -4.52 1.66 -13.14
N ASP A 175 -4.45 1.06 -14.34
CA ASP A 175 -5.03 1.61 -15.56
C ASP A 175 -6.50 1.22 -15.74
N ALA A 176 -6.94 0.11 -15.10
CA ALA A 176 -8.33 -0.34 -15.11
C ALA A 176 -9.31 0.77 -14.71
N THR A 177 -10.37 0.89 -15.50
CA THR A 177 -11.52 1.79 -15.27
C THR A 177 -12.79 0.98 -15.08
N ALA A 178 -13.80 1.53 -14.40
CA ALA A 178 -15.05 0.82 -14.12
C ALA A 178 -15.80 0.34 -15.37
N ASP A 179 -15.53 0.93 -16.54
CA ASP A 179 -16.15 0.56 -17.81
C ASP A 179 -15.51 -0.68 -18.46
N GLU A 180 -14.30 -1.09 -18.04
CA GLU A 180 -13.56 -2.22 -18.64
C GLU A 180 -13.80 -3.56 -17.92
N GLU A 181 -14.27 -3.56 -16.66
CA GLU A 181 -14.57 -4.79 -15.90
C GLU A 181 -15.95 -5.40 -16.22
N GLY A 182 -16.82 -4.67 -16.93
CA GLY A 182 -18.11 -5.19 -17.39
C GLY A 182 -18.00 -6.36 -18.37
N GLU A 183 -16.86 -6.52 -19.04
CA GLU A 183 -16.61 -7.59 -20.01
C GLU A 183 -15.80 -8.75 -19.40
N THR A 184 -14.98 -8.52 -18.36
CA THR A 184 -14.13 -9.58 -17.76
C THR A 184 -14.87 -10.42 -16.71
N GLY A 185 -15.90 -9.88 -16.07
CA GLY A 185 -16.73 -10.62 -15.10
C GLY A 185 -17.70 -11.64 -15.74
N GLU A 186 -17.99 -11.51 -17.03
CA GLU A 186 -18.83 -12.46 -17.76
C GLU A 186 -18.03 -13.67 -18.27
N GLU A 187 -16.75 -13.52 -18.62
CA GLU A 187 -15.92 -14.62 -19.12
C GLU A 187 -15.53 -15.65 -18.04
N GLU A 188 -15.35 -15.23 -16.77
CA GLU A 188 -15.07 -16.17 -15.67
C GLU A 188 -16.32 -16.94 -15.20
N ALA A 189 -17.52 -16.41 -15.44
CA ALA A 189 -18.78 -17.05 -15.06
C ALA A 189 -19.26 -18.09 -16.09
N GLU A 190 -18.77 -18.04 -17.34
CA GLU A 190 -19.17 -18.95 -18.41
C GLU A 190 -18.35 -20.26 -18.44
N GLN A 191 -17.33 -20.40 -17.58
CA GLN A 191 -16.46 -21.59 -17.50
C GLN A 191 -16.60 -22.41 -16.20
N ALA A 192 -17.65 -22.19 -15.39
CA ALA A 192 -17.93 -22.96 -14.18
C ALA A 192 -19.11 -23.94 -14.34
#